data_AF-A0A5R8WP18-F1
#
_entry.id   AF-A0A5R8WP18-F1
#
_cell.length_a   1.000
_cell.length_b   1.000
_cell.length_c   1.000
_cell.angle_alpha   90.00
_cell.angle_beta   90.00
_cell.angle_gamma   90.00
#
_symmetry.space_group_name_H-M   'P 1'
#
loop_
_entity.id
_entity.type
_entity.pdbx_description
1 polymer ?
#
loop_
_entity_poly.entity_id
_entity_poly.type
_entity_poly.pdbx_seq_one_letter_code
_entity_poly.pdbx_strand_id
1 'polypeptide(L)'
;MKTSLLAACFCLLMPAFALAQQAPHSGYWNLETNLSTRDYTIVRFYNDQDELLREERLDALCLNLSQGTPLCRRTARLLNTTLAQVLHDPASPTQLAAQLGQNRRIQRVYAVR
;
A
#
# COMPACT_ATOMS: atom_id res chain seq x y z
N MET A 1 56.48 -21.12 -42.33
CA MET A 1 56.21 -19.66 -42.30
C MET A 1 54.72 -19.45 -42.43
N LYS A 2 54.10 -18.72 -41.48
CA LYS A 2 52.86 -17.92 -41.61
C LYS A 2 51.56 -18.70 -41.92
N THR A 3 50.44 -18.57 -41.24
CA THR A 3 49.97 -17.77 -40.09
C THR A 3 48.59 -18.32 -39.72
N SER A 4 48.32 -18.42 -38.44
CA SER A 4 47.03 -18.72 -37.82
C SER A 4 45.93 -17.78 -38.31
N LEU A 5 44.73 -18.28 -38.59
CA LEU A 5 43.52 -17.46 -38.65
C LEU A 5 42.33 -18.15 -37.97
N LEU A 6 41.98 -17.56 -36.82
CA LEU A 6 40.63 -17.31 -36.32
C LEU A 6 39.87 -18.50 -35.72
N ALA A 7 40.28 -18.81 -34.49
CA ALA A 7 39.31 -18.96 -33.40
C ALA A 7 38.56 -17.63 -33.21
N ALA A 8 37.25 -17.61 -33.42
CA ALA A 8 36.34 -16.60 -32.91
C ALA A 8 35.07 -17.31 -32.46
N CYS A 9 35.21 -17.97 -31.32
CA CYS A 9 34.19 -18.67 -30.59
C CYS A 9 33.10 -17.67 -30.15
N PHE A 10 31.87 -17.89 -30.62
CA PHE A 10 30.67 -17.93 -29.77
C PHE A 10 30.48 -16.78 -28.76
N CYS A 11 30.31 -15.55 -29.23
CA CYS A 11 29.75 -14.44 -28.43
C CYS A 11 28.48 -13.85 -29.08
N LEU A 12 27.65 -14.70 -29.69
CA LEU A 12 26.34 -14.29 -30.17
C LEU A 12 25.28 -14.61 -29.09
N LEU A 13 24.63 -13.53 -28.64
CA LEU A 13 23.27 -13.50 -28.11
C LEU A 13 23.05 -14.09 -26.71
N MET A 14 23.63 -13.44 -25.71
CA MET A 14 23.01 -13.40 -24.38
C MET A 14 22.24 -12.08 -24.28
N PRO A 15 20.90 -12.05 -24.44
CA PRO A 15 20.14 -10.97 -23.85
C PRO A 15 20.31 -11.15 -22.35
N ALA A 16 21.14 -10.31 -21.74
CA ALA A 16 21.12 -10.14 -20.30
C ALA A 16 19.71 -9.63 -19.96
N PHE A 17 18.82 -10.56 -19.60
CA PHE A 17 17.61 -10.23 -18.88
C PHE A 17 18.06 -9.67 -17.54
N ALA A 18 18.32 -8.36 -17.52
CA ALA A 18 18.31 -7.59 -16.30
C ALA A 18 16.88 -7.70 -15.77
N LEU A 19 16.64 -8.72 -14.94
CA LEU A 19 15.57 -8.67 -13.97
C LEU A 19 15.88 -7.46 -13.12
N ALA A 20 15.27 -6.33 -13.46
CA ALA A 20 15.13 -5.22 -12.53
C ALA A 20 14.49 -5.84 -11.30
N GLN A 21 15.30 -6.08 -10.27
CA GLN A 21 14.80 -6.27 -8.92
C GLN A 21 14.07 -4.96 -8.63
N GLN A 22 12.76 -4.94 -8.88
CA GLN A 22 11.90 -3.89 -8.38
C GLN A 22 12.18 -3.86 -6.89
N ALA A 23 12.85 -2.79 -6.44
CA ALA A 23 13.02 -2.54 -5.03
C ALA A 23 11.66 -2.71 -4.35
N PRO A 24 11.61 -3.16 -3.09
CA PRO A 24 10.34 -3.24 -2.38
C PRO A 24 9.64 -1.90 -2.57
N HIS A 25 8.49 -1.91 -3.28
CA HIS A 25 7.72 -0.70 -3.48
C HIS A 25 7.36 -0.25 -2.07
N SER A 26 7.96 0.87 -1.66
CA SER A 26 7.78 1.42 -0.33
C SER A 26 6.79 2.57 -0.44
N GLY A 27 6.12 2.86 0.66
CA GLY A 27 5.03 3.82 0.65
C GLY A 27 4.49 4.01 2.04
N TYR A 28 3.50 4.87 2.14
CA TYR A 28 2.86 5.18 3.41
C TYR A 28 1.38 5.47 3.20
N TRP A 29 0.65 5.52 4.30
CA TRP A 29 -0.74 5.92 4.31
C TRP A 29 -0.95 7.09 5.27
N ASN A 30 -1.89 7.95 4.92
CA ASN A 30 -2.35 9.06 5.77
C ASN A 30 -3.85 8.92 6.05
N LEU A 31 -4.25 9.42 7.22
CA LEU A 31 -5.65 9.49 7.63
C LEU A 31 -6.04 10.95 7.83
N GLU A 32 -7.16 11.33 7.25
CA GLU A 32 -7.84 12.57 7.53
C GLU A 32 -9.21 12.24 8.11
N THR A 33 -9.55 12.78 9.27
CA THR A 33 -10.83 12.55 9.92
C THR A 33 -11.45 13.88 10.27
N ASN A 34 -12.75 14.03 10.03
CA ASN A 34 -13.47 15.19 10.54
C ASN A 34 -13.69 15.03 12.05
N LEU A 35 -12.93 15.77 12.86
CA LEU A 35 -13.02 15.68 14.31
C LEU A 35 -14.28 16.36 14.88
N SER A 36 -14.93 17.24 14.11
CA SER A 36 -16.15 17.96 14.51
C SER A 36 -17.37 17.06 14.42
N THR A 37 -17.58 16.43 13.27
CA THR A 37 -18.77 15.60 12.99
C THR A 37 -18.51 14.12 13.18
N ARG A 38 -17.25 13.67 13.04
CA ARG A 38 -16.81 12.27 13.18
C ARG A 38 -17.59 11.28 12.32
N ASP A 39 -18.07 11.76 11.18
CA ASP A 39 -18.93 11.06 10.25
C ASP A 39 -18.16 10.43 9.09
N TYR A 40 -16.89 10.78 8.90
CA TYR A 40 -16.04 10.14 7.89
C TYR A 40 -14.55 10.16 8.24
N THR A 41 -13.83 9.27 7.56
CA THR A 41 -12.37 9.24 7.47
C THR A 41 -11.97 9.10 6.02
N ILE A 42 -11.02 9.89 5.56
CA ILE A 42 -10.36 9.69 4.27
C ILE A 42 -9.03 8.99 4.53
N VAL A 43 -8.79 7.90 3.82
CA VAL A 43 -7.54 7.14 3.81
C VAL A 43 -6.84 7.39 2.48
N ARG A 44 -5.60 7.83 2.53
CA ARG A 44 -4.77 8.07 1.34
C ARG A 44 -3.55 7.17 1.38
N PHE A 45 -3.20 6.57 0.25
CA PHE A 45 -2.03 5.73 0.07
C PHE A 45 -1.09 6.40 -0.92
N TYR A 46 0.17 6.52 -0.54
CA TYR A 46 1.23 7.14 -1.32
C TYR A 46 2.36 6.15 -1.56
N ASN A 47 3.07 6.30 -2.69
CA ASN A 47 4.38 5.68 -2.85
C ASN A 47 5.47 6.51 -2.13
N ASP A 48 6.71 6.10 -2.28
CA ASP A 48 7.89 6.75 -1.72
C ASP A 48 8.36 8.00 -2.49
N GLN A 49 7.71 8.33 -3.60
CA GLN A 49 7.86 9.61 -4.30
C GLN A 49 6.75 10.61 -3.94
N ASP A 50 5.98 10.35 -2.87
CA ASP A 50 4.83 11.15 -2.44
C ASP A 50 3.70 11.24 -3.48
N GLU A 51 3.65 10.33 -4.45
CA GLU A 51 2.58 10.26 -5.43
C GLU A 51 1.37 9.54 -4.82
N LEU A 52 0.19 10.17 -4.93
CA LEU A 52 -1.06 9.58 -4.47
C LEU A 52 -1.44 8.40 -5.38
N LEU A 53 -1.41 7.19 -4.83
CA LEU A 53 -1.82 5.97 -5.53
C LEU A 53 -3.32 5.72 -5.42
N ARG A 54 -3.89 6.01 -4.25
CA ARG A 54 -5.30 5.76 -3.97
C ARG A 54 -5.82 6.62 -2.83
N GLU A 55 -7.06 7.07 -2.97
CA GLU A 55 -7.84 7.71 -1.92
C GLU A 55 -9.15 6.94 -1.71
N GLU A 56 -9.50 6.68 -0.46
CA GLU A 56 -10.78 6.08 -0.10
C GLU A 56 -11.45 6.85 1.03
N ARG A 57 -12.72 7.19 0.83
CA ARG A 57 -13.58 7.77 1.86
C ARG A 57 -14.34 6.65 2.56
N LEU A 58 -14.19 6.59 3.88
CA LEU A 58 -14.88 5.68 4.77
C LEU A 58 -16.01 6.45 5.45
N ASP A 59 -17.22 6.31 4.93
CA ASP A 59 -18.40 6.95 5.50
C ASP A 59 -18.84 6.28 6.81
N ALA A 60 -19.43 7.08 7.69
CA ALA A 60 -19.87 6.72 9.04
C ALA A 60 -18.76 6.12 9.92
N LEU A 61 -17.49 6.44 9.64
CA LEU A 61 -16.34 5.91 10.36
C LEU A 61 -15.34 7.01 10.68
N CYS A 62 -14.98 7.16 11.96
CA CYS A 62 -13.95 8.08 12.44
C CYS A 62 -12.78 7.26 12.99
N LEU A 63 -11.66 7.20 12.26
CA LEU A 63 -10.48 6.45 12.69
C LEU A 63 -9.54 7.34 13.50
N ASN A 64 -9.40 7.06 14.79
CA ASN A 64 -8.38 7.67 15.63
C ASN A 64 -7.34 6.62 16.07
N LEU A 65 -6.14 6.68 15.48
CA LEU A 65 -5.05 5.75 15.79
C LEU A 65 -4.09 6.24 16.88
N SER A 66 -4.28 7.46 17.41
CA SER A 66 -3.32 8.07 18.35
C SER A 66 -3.26 7.41 19.73
N GLN A 67 -4.35 6.74 20.13
CA GLN A 67 -4.48 6.18 21.48
C GLN A 67 -3.73 4.84 21.68
N GLY A 68 -3.14 4.27 20.62
CA GLY A 68 -2.32 3.06 20.72
C GLY A 68 -3.06 1.82 21.23
N THR A 69 -4.39 1.80 21.26
CA THR A 69 -5.19 0.68 21.76
C THR A 69 -4.97 -0.59 20.91
N PRO A 70 -5.30 -1.79 21.41
CA PRO A 70 -5.24 -3.02 20.59
C PRO A 70 -6.05 -2.91 19.28
N LEU A 71 -7.14 -2.16 19.31
CA LEU A 71 -7.96 -1.87 18.14
C LEU A 71 -7.21 -0.99 17.14
N CYS A 72 -6.58 0.10 17.59
CA CYS A 72 -5.75 0.97 16.75
C CYS A 72 -4.64 0.17 16.08
N ARG A 73 -3.94 -0.71 16.82
CA ARG A 73 -2.89 -1.59 16.26
C ARG A 73 -3.43 -2.54 15.20
N ARG A 74 -4.62 -3.09 15.40
CA ARG A 74 -5.26 -3.97 14.40
C ARG A 74 -5.64 -3.19 13.15
N THR A 75 -6.20 -1.99 13.30
CA THR A 75 -6.52 -1.11 12.17
C THR A 75 -5.25 -0.71 11.41
N ALA A 76 -4.17 -0.34 12.10
CA ALA A 76 -2.89 -0.01 11.45
C ALA A 76 -2.31 -1.21 10.67
N ARG A 77 -2.40 -2.43 11.22
CA ARG A 77 -1.99 -3.64 10.48
C ARG A 77 -2.82 -3.86 9.22
N LEU A 78 -4.13 -3.64 9.31
CA LEU A 78 -5.02 -3.72 8.16
C LEU A 78 -4.61 -2.71 7.07
N LEU A 79 -4.37 -1.45 7.47
CA LEU A 79 -3.90 -0.41 6.56
C LEU A 79 -2.55 -0.75 5.92
N ASN A 80 -1.62 -1.36 6.65
CA ASN A 80 -0.35 -1.83 6.09
C ASN A 80 -0.55 -2.95 5.06
N THR A 81 -1.47 -3.88 5.31
CA THR A 81 -1.81 -4.92 4.33
C THR A 81 -2.47 -4.32 3.09
N THR A 82 -3.39 -3.37 3.25
CA THR A 82 -4.01 -2.65 2.14
C THR A 82 -2.97 -1.84 1.35
N LEU A 83 -2.03 -1.18 2.02
CA LEU A 83 -0.93 -0.46 1.37
C LEU A 83 -0.12 -1.40 0.47
N ALA A 84 0.24 -2.59 0.94
CA ALA A 84 0.96 -3.58 0.13
C ALA A 84 0.18 -3.99 -1.13
N GLN A 85 -1.16 -4.11 -1.02
CA GLN A 85 -2.02 -4.38 -2.17
C GLN A 85 -2.03 -3.21 -3.16
N VAL A 86 -2.19 -1.98 -2.67
CA VAL A 86 -2.25 -0.76 -3.50
C VAL A 86 -0.91 -0.50 -4.21
N LEU A 87 0.21 -0.75 -3.53
CA LEU A 87 1.55 -0.63 -4.12
C LEU A 87 1.79 -1.65 -5.25
N HIS A 88 1.15 -2.82 -5.18
CA HIS A 88 1.25 -3.83 -6.22
C HIS A 88 0.33 -3.56 -7.42
N ASP A 89 -0.92 -3.17 -7.15
CA ASP A 89 -1.92 -2.84 -8.17
C ASP A 89 -2.77 -1.64 -7.70
N PRO A 90 -2.39 -0.41 -8.08
CA PRO A 90 -3.10 0.80 -7.67
C PRO A 90 -4.53 0.86 -8.21
N ALA A 91 -4.82 0.19 -9.33
CA ALA A 91 -6.13 0.21 -9.96
C ALA A 91 -7.12 -0.77 -9.28
N SER A 92 -6.61 -1.79 -8.60
CA SER A 92 -7.43 -2.80 -7.92
C SER A 92 -8.30 -2.19 -6.80
N PRO A 93 -9.62 -2.42 -6.79
CA PRO A 93 -10.46 -1.96 -5.70
C PRO A 93 -10.05 -2.64 -4.38
N THR A 94 -9.96 -1.87 -3.31
CA THR A 94 -9.69 -2.45 -1.98
C THR A 94 -11.01 -2.82 -1.29
N GLN A 95 -10.92 -3.74 -0.32
CA GLN A 95 -12.04 -4.11 0.54
C GLN A 95 -11.99 -3.42 1.90
N LEU A 96 -11.27 -2.30 2.01
CA LEU A 96 -10.95 -1.64 3.28
C LEU A 96 -12.22 -1.27 4.06
N ALA A 97 -13.19 -0.62 3.41
CA ALA A 97 -14.45 -0.24 4.04
C ALA A 97 -15.23 -1.45 4.56
N ALA A 98 -15.28 -2.53 3.78
CA ALA A 98 -15.96 -3.76 4.18
C ALA A 98 -15.27 -4.44 5.38
N GLN A 99 -13.94 -4.51 5.36
CA GLN A 99 -13.14 -5.13 6.42
C GLN A 99 -13.22 -4.33 7.75
N LEU A 100 -13.31 -3.00 7.67
CA LEU A 100 -13.51 -2.15 8.84
C LEU A 100 -14.97 -2.20 9.34
N GLY A 101 -15.96 -2.22 8.44
CA GLY A 101 -17.38 -2.30 8.75
C GLY A 101 -17.82 -3.64 9.36
N GLN A 102 -17.19 -4.75 8.96
CA GLN A 102 -17.43 -6.07 9.58
C GLN A 102 -17.00 -6.12 11.05
N ASN A 103 -16.07 -5.25 11.45
CA ASN A 103 -15.62 -5.14 12.82
C ASN A 103 -16.55 -4.21 13.61
N ARG A 104 -17.76 -4.68 13.93
CA ARG A 104 -18.80 -3.92 14.68
C ARG A 104 -18.30 -3.27 15.98
N ARG A 105 -17.18 -3.76 16.55
CA ARG A 105 -16.51 -3.15 17.72
C ARG A 105 -15.78 -1.86 17.36
N ILE A 106 -15.23 -1.73 16.15
CA ILE A 106 -14.66 -0.47 15.63
C ILE A 106 -15.77 0.58 15.56
N GLN A 107 -16.92 0.26 14.95
CA GLN A 107 -18.06 1.18 14.92
C GLN A 107 -18.52 1.61 16.33
N ARG A 108 -18.55 0.68 17.30
CA ARG A 108 -18.98 0.98 18.68
C ARG A 108 -17.98 1.78 19.50
N VAL A 109 -16.66 1.65 19.29
CA VAL A 109 -15.66 2.43 20.02
C VAL A 109 -15.66 3.90 19.56
N TYR A 110 -16.11 4.20 18.35
CA TYR A 110 -16.16 5.56 17.79
C TYR A 110 -17.56 6.16 17.70
N ALA A 111 -18.62 5.37 17.89
CA ALA A 111 -19.99 5.84 18.13
C ALA A 111 -20.27 6.19 19.60
N VAL A 112 -19.30 5.98 20.50
CA VAL A 112 -19.45 6.32 21.92
C VAL A 112 -19.05 7.78 22.14
N ARG A 113 -20.06 8.56 22.53
CA ARG A 113 -19.97 9.88 23.16
C ARG A 113 -19.20 9.81 24.47
#